data_AF-A0A8D2AXV6-F1
#
_entry.id   AF-A0A8D2AXV6-F1
#
_cell.length_a   1.000
_cell.length_b   1.000
_cell.length_c   1.000
_cell.angle_alpha   90.00
_cell.angle_beta   90.00
_cell.angle_gamma   90.00
#
_symmetry.space_group_name_H-M   'P 1'
#
loop_
_entity.id
_entity.type
_entity.pdbx_description
1 polymer ?
#
loop_
_entity_poly.entity_id
_entity_poly.type
_entity_poly.pdbx_seq_one_letter_code
_entity_poly.pdbx_strand_id
1 'polypeptide(L)'
;MAASPRPLWLLGLALCALGGSPGPHALHGCPQGRLGAPEHRDMQREILAVLGLPGPPRRRAPPAAARLPASAPLFMLDLYHSMVSDNDEYGGSPDPHLGHADLVMSFVNMVERDRALGHQEPHWKEFHFDLTQIPAGEAVTAAEFRVYKLPSTRPLNSTLRISMFQVVQEHSNRESDLFFLDLQTLRAGDEGWLVLDVTAASDRWLLNRNKDLGLRLYVETEDGHSVDPGLAGLLGQRAPRSRQPFMVTFFRASPSPVRAPRAVRPLKRRQPKKTNELPHANKLPGIFDDAHGSHGRQVCRRHELYVSFQDLGWLDWVIAPQGYSAYYCEGECSFPLDSCMNATNHAILQSLVHLMKPDAVPKACCAPTKLSATSVLYYDSSNNVILRKHRNMVVKACGCH
;
A
#
# COMPACT_ATOMS: atom_id res chain seq x y z
N MET A 1 64.52 31.36 -20.64
CA MET A 1 64.12 30.28 -19.70
C MET A 1 63.12 30.92 -18.74
N ALA A 2 61.82 30.86 -19.09
CA ALA A 2 60.86 29.82 -18.67
C ALA A 2 60.31 30.13 -17.27
N ALA A 3 59.01 30.18 -16.98
CA ALA A 3 57.81 29.98 -17.79
C ALA A 3 56.60 30.64 -17.09
N SER A 4 55.59 30.97 -17.89
CA SER A 4 54.28 31.61 -17.61
C SER A 4 53.34 30.81 -16.68
N PRO A 5 52.20 31.41 -16.23
CA PRO A 5 50.92 31.32 -16.98
C PRO A 5 50.14 32.67 -16.97
N ARG A 6 49.50 33.20 -18.04
CA ARG A 6 48.33 32.79 -18.86
C ARG A 6 46.98 32.70 -18.08
N PRO A 7 45.82 33.06 -18.69
CA PRO A 7 45.37 34.44 -18.95
C PRO A 7 43.87 34.70 -18.60
N LEU A 8 43.48 35.97 -18.79
CA LEU A 8 42.12 36.53 -18.68
C LEU A 8 41.11 35.99 -19.72
N TRP A 9 39.85 36.14 -19.33
CA TRP A 9 38.59 35.93 -20.04
C TRP A 9 38.22 37.02 -21.08
N LEU A 10 37.28 36.63 -21.98
CA LEU A 10 36.19 37.38 -22.64
C LEU A 10 36.26 37.73 -24.15
N LEU A 11 35.03 37.68 -24.72
CA LEU A 11 34.51 38.12 -26.04
C LEU A 11 34.64 37.08 -27.17
N GLY A 12 33.65 36.86 -28.05
CA GLY A 12 32.36 37.49 -28.33
C GLY A 12 31.68 36.76 -29.52
N LEU A 13 30.38 37.01 -29.71
CA LEU A 13 29.49 36.44 -30.73
C LEU A 13 29.85 36.81 -32.19
N ALA A 14 29.60 35.90 -33.13
CA ALA A 14 29.40 36.22 -34.55
C ALA A 14 28.46 35.19 -35.25
N LEU A 15 27.55 35.72 -36.07
CA LEU A 15 26.58 35.02 -36.93
C LEU A 15 27.24 34.30 -38.12
N CYS A 16 26.59 33.27 -38.67
CA CYS A 16 26.43 33.09 -40.13
C CYS A 16 25.32 32.10 -40.47
N ALA A 17 24.63 32.38 -41.57
CA ALA A 17 23.47 31.66 -42.10
C ALA A 17 23.80 30.96 -43.45
N LEU A 18 22.90 30.05 -43.85
CA LEU A 18 22.52 29.59 -45.22
C LEU A 18 23.01 28.22 -45.76
N GLY A 19 22.02 27.47 -46.29
CA GLY A 19 22.11 26.35 -47.26
C GLY A 19 21.84 24.97 -46.65
N GLY A 20 20.98 24.06 -47.13
CA GLY A 20 20.11 23.94 -48.30
C GLY A 20 19.63 22.47 -48.44
N SER A 21 18.48 22.27 -49.11
CA SER A 21 17.90 21.03 -49.69
C SER A 21 16.82 20.21 -48.93
N PRO A 22 15.73 19.76 -49.61
CA PRO A 22 14.57 19.09 -49.02
C PRO A 22 14.47 17.58 -49.33
N GLY A 23 13.88 16.81 -48.41
CA GLY A 23 13.31 15.47 -48.63
C GLY A 23 13.35 14.56 -47.39
N PRO A 24 12.58 13.46 -47.32
CA PRO A 24 11.16 13.29 -47.63
C PRO A 24 10.34 12.91 -46.37
N HIS A 25 9.03 13.15 -46.45
CA HIS A 25 7.93 12.63 -45.63
C HIS A 25 8.27 11.66 -44.48
N ALA A 26 8.32 12.20 -43.27
CA ALA A 26 7.92 11.47 -42.07
C ALA A 26 6.48 11.89 -41.73
N LEU A 27 5.55 10.93 -41.65
CA LEU A 27 4.23 10.95 -40.97
C LEU A 27 3.56 9.60 -41.32
N HIS A 28 3.08 8.78 -40.38
CA HIS A 28 2.26 9.13 -39.24
C HIS A 28 2.62 8.32 -37.99
N GLY A 29 3.36 8.95 -37.07
CA GLY A 29 3.25 8.60 -35.66
C GLY A 29 1.92 9.14 -35.14
N CYS A 30 1.15 8.31 -34.45
CA CYS A 30 -0.02 8.74 -33.69
C CYS A 30 0.44 9.85 -32.72
N PRO A 31 -0.23 11.02 -32.65
CA PRO A 31 0.17 12.03 -31.68
C PRO A 31 -0.01 11.42 -30.29
N GLN A 32 1.10 11.18 -29.60
CA GLN A 32 1.09 10.99 -28.15
C GLN A 32 0.55 12.30 -27.57
N GLY A 33 -0.76 12.36 -27.34
CA GLY A 33 -1.37 13.42 -26.57
C GLY A 33 -0.70 13.40 -25.20
N ARG A 34 0.23 14.33 -24.96
CA ARG A 34 0.70 14.62 -23.61
C ARG A 34 -0.53 15.07 -22.84
N LEU A 35 -0.94 14.26 -21.85
CA LEU A 35 -2.00 14.62 -20.91
C LEU A 35 -1.71 16.02 -20.38
N GLY A 36 -2.72 16.90 -20.42
CA GLY A 36 -2.62 18.20 -19.79
C GLY A 36 -2.37 18.05 -18.28
N ALA A 37 -1.75 19.04 -17.64
CA ALA A 37 -1.54 19.02 -16.19
C ALA A 37 -2.82 18.76 -15.35
N PRO A 38 -4.04 19.21 -15.76
CA PRO A 38 -5.28 18.84 -15.09
C PRO A 38 -5.63 17.36 -15.25
N GLU A 39 -5.51 16.82 -16.47
CA GLU A 39 -5.82 15.42 -16.80
C GLU A 39 -4.87 14.46 -16.07
N HIS A 40 -3.59 14.84 -15.94
CA HIS A 40 -2.61 14.09 -15.16
C HIS A 40 -2.98 14.01 -13.67
N ARG A 41 -3.49 15.11 -13.07
CA ARG A 41 -3.94 15.12 -11.66
C ARG A 41 -5.19 14.26 -11.44
N ASP A 42 -6.12 14.26 -12.38
CA ASP A 42 -7.33 13.46 -12.27
C ASP A 42 -7.02 11.97 -12.41
N MET A 43 -6.12 11.61 -13.34
CA MET A 43 -5.60 10.24 -13.46
C MET A 43 -4.90 9.80 -12.17
N GLN A 44 -4.03 10.62 -11.57
CA GLN A 44 -3.39 10.30 -10.29
C GLN A 44 -4.39 10.08 -9.15
N ARG A 45 -5.45 10.90 -9.09
CA ARG A 45 -6.53 10.71 -8.09
C ARG A 45 -7.29 9.40 -8.30
N GLU A 46 -7.49 9.00 -9.55
CA GLU A 46 -8.17 7.75 -9.88
C GLU A 46 -7.32 6.53 -9.52
N ILE A 47 -6.01 6.56 -9.79
CA ILE A 47 -5.09 5.49 -9.38
C ILE A 47 -5.06 5.38 -7.85
N LEU A 48 -5.00 6.52 -7.13
CA LEU A 48 -5.09 6.54 -5.66
C LEU A 48 -6.42 5.97 -5.16
N ALA A 49 -7.52 6.26 -5.83
CA ALA A 49 -8.84 5.75 -5.46
C ALA A 49 -8.97 4.24 -5.69
N VAL A 50 -8.43 3.71 -6.80
CA VAL A 50 -8.40 2.27 -7.10
C VAL A 50 -7.53 1.53 -6.09
N LEU A 51 -6.36 2.09 -5.76
CA LEU A 51 -5.50 1.58 -4.70
C LEU A 51 -6.06 1.90 -3.31
N GLY A 52 -7.12 2.69 -3.17
CA GLY A 52 -7.62 3.20 -1.89
C GLY A 52 -6.53 3.75 -0.98
N LEU A 53 -5.53 4.43 -1.56
CA LEU A 53 -4.50 5.15 -0.83
C LEU A 53 -5.03 6.56 -0.56
N PRO A 54 -4.87 7.12 0.65
CA PRO A 54 -5.41 8.43 1.03
C PRO A 54 -4.79 9.60 0.23
N GLY A 55 -3.80 9.32 -0.62
CA GLY A 55 -3.00 10.29 -1.35
C GLY A 55 -1.66 10.57 -0.65
N PRO A 56 -0.71 11.24 -1.33
CA PRO A 56 0.56 11.60 -0.74
C PRO A 56 0.34 12.48 0.51
N PRO A 57 1.10 12.25 1.60
CA PRO A 57 0.99 13.05 2.81
C PRO A 57 1.27 14.53 2.51
N ARG A 58 0.43 15.43 3.06
CA ARG A 58 0.46 16.88 2.75
C ARG A 58 1.72 17.62 3.20
N ARG A 59 2.64 16.98 3.93
CA ARG A 59 3.85 17.60 4.47
C ARG A 59 5.09 17.03 3.80
N ARG A 60 6.05 17.92 3.49
CA ARG A 60 7.44 17.61 3.11
C ARG A 60 8.15 16.92 4.28
N ALA A 61 7.71 15.73 4.65
CA ALA A 61 8.51 14.86 5.48
C ALA A 61 9.71 14.39 4.64
N PRO A 62 10.88 14.12 5.26
CA PRO A 62 12.02 13.57 4.53
C PRO A 62 11.57 12.32 3.76
N PRO A 63 12.15 12.07 2.56
CA PRO A 63 11.85 10.87 1.79
C PRO A 63 11.94 9.63 2.68
N ALA A 64 11.10 8.62 2.47
CA ALA A 64 11.08 7.40 3.26
C ALA A 64 12.50 6.81 3.49
N ALA A 65 13.34 6.84 2.45
CA ALA A 65 14.73 6.36 2.47
C ALA A 65 15.70 7.20 3.33
N ALA A 66 15.39 8.47 3.60
CA ALA A 66 16.23 9.38 4.39
C ALA A 66 15.90 9.34 5.89
N ARG A 67 14.86 8.60 6.30
CA ARG A 67 14.49 8.46 7.71
C ARG A 67 15.34 7.37 8.35
N LEU A 68 16.00 7.71 9.46
CA LEU A 68 16.65 6.69 10.29
C LEU A 68 15.62 5.63 10.70
N PRO A 69 15.99 4.34 10.69
CA PRO A 69 15.06 3.26 10.97
C PRO A 69 14.54 3.36 12.41
N ALA A 70 13.22 3.47 12.53
CA ALA A 70 12.51 3.39 13.81
C ALA A 70 11.93 1.98 14.00
N SER A 71 11.62 1.61 15.23
CA SER A 71 11.14 0.27 15.61
C SER A 71 9.89 -0.16 14.83
N ALA A 72 8.88 0.69 14.74
CA ALA A 72 7.64 0.41 14.00
C ALA A 72 7.86 0.19 12.48
N PRO A 73 8.53 1.09 11.74
CA PRO A 73 8.85 0.84 10.33
C PRO A 73 9.69 -0.42 10.08
N LEU A 74 10.66 -0.73 10.95
CA LEU A 74 11.45 -1.96 10.84
C LEU A 74 10.56 -3.20 10.97
N PHE A 75 9.75 -3.24 12.03
CA PHE A 75 8.80 -4.32 12.27
C PHE A 75 7.82 -4.51 11.11
N MET A 76 7.24 -3.41 10.60
CA MET A 76 6.28 -3.45 9.52
C MET A 76 6.90 -3.88 8.18
N LEU A 77 8.18 -3.58 7.96
CA LEU A 77 8.92 -4.06 6.80
C LEU A 77 9.19 -5.56 6.88
N ASP A 78 9.57 -6.06 8.06
CA ASP A 78 9.72 -7.50 8.30
C ASP A 78 8.39 -8.24 8.09
N LEU A 79 7.29 -7.67 8.59
CA LEU A 79 5.93 -8.18 8.37
C LEU A 79 5.53 -8.19 6.89
N TYR A 80 5.95 -7.19 6.12
CA TYR A 80 5.74 -7.17 4.68
C TYR A 80 6.52 -8.30 3.98
N HIS A 81 7.79 -8.50 4.32
CA HIS A 81 8.61 -9.56 3.73
C HIS A 81 8.09 -10.96 4.06
N SER A 82 7.58 -11.19 5.27
CA SER A 82 6.95 -12.48 5.61
C SER A 82 5.71 -12.75 4.76
N MET A 83 4.84 -11.75 4.54
CA MET A 83 3.65 -11.94 3.70
C MET A 83 3.93 -12.16 2.21
N VAL A 84 4.97 -11.51 1.68
CA VAL A 84 5.32 -11.67 0.26
C VAL A 84 5.88 -13.07 0.00
N SER A 85 6.63 -13.62 0.95
CA SER A 85 7.26 -14.94 0.85
C SER A 85 6.25 -16.09 0.92
N ASP A 86 5.11 -15.90 1.60
CA ASP A 86 4.05 -16.92 1.77
C ASP A 86 3.13 -17.09 0.53
N ASN A 87 3.30 -16.31 -0.54
CA ASN A 87 2.51 -16.49 -1.77
C ASN A 87 2.94 -17.70 -2.62
N ASP A 88 4.03 -18.39 -2.24
CA ASP A 88 4.53 -19.60 -2.90
C ASP A 88 4.03 -20.86 -2.19
N GLU A 89 2.75 -21.19 -2.40
CA GLU A 89 2.03 -22.48 -2.29
C GLU A 89 2.33 -23.51 -1.16
N TYR A 90 3.25 -23.30 -0.22
CA TYR A 90 3.54 -24.22 0.89
C TYR A 90 4.31 -23.51 2.03
N GLY A 91 3.63 -22.64 2.78
CA GLY A 91 4.22 -21.99 3.97
C GLY A 91 3.15 -21.28 4.80
N GLY A 92 2.95 -21.73 6.04
CA GLY A 92 2.07 -21.04 6.99
C GLY A 92 2.78 -19.81 7.56
N SER A 93 2.02 -18.72 7.71
CA SER A 93 2.54 -17.48 8.27
C SER A 93 3.10 -17.68 9.69
N PRO A 94 4.25 -17.08 10.04
CA PRO A 94 4.76 -17.11 11.42
C PRO A 94 3.82 -16.41 12.40
N ASP A 95 3.00 -15.48 11.90
CA ASP A 95 2.04 -14.70 12.67
C ASP A 95 0.59 -15.21 12.39
N PRO A 96 -0.12 -15.74 13.41
CA PRO A 96 -1.48 -16.26 13.26
C PRO A 96 -2.49 -15.21 12.78
N HIS A 97 -2.24 -13.92 13.04
CA HIS A 97 -3.19 -12.84 12.78
C HIS A 97 -3.12 -12.34 11.32
N LEU A 98 -2.01 -12.63 10.64
CA LEU A 98 -1.65 -12.03 9.35
C LEU A 98 -2.41 -12.63 8.17
N GLY A 99 -2.75 -13.91 8.20
CA GLY A 99 -3.48 -14.59 7.13
C GLY A 99 -4.90 -14.03 6.89
N HIS A 100 -5.37 -13.15 7.77
CA HIS A 100 -6.76 -12.76 7.90
C HIS A 100 -6.98 -11.24 7.95
N ALA A 101 -5.91 -10.45 8.05
CA ALA A 101 -5.94 -9.00 8.06
C ALA A 101 -5.86 -8.43 6.64
N ASP A 102 -6.70 -7.44 6.33
CA ASP A 102 -6.64 -6.68 5.07
C ASP A 102 -5.84 -5.37 5.26
N LEU A 103 -5.65 -4.94 6.51
CA LEU A 103 -4.98 -3.72 6.89
C LEU A 103 -4.23 -3.93 8.21
N VAL A 104 -2.99 -3.45 8.29
CA VAL A 104 -2.19 -3.41 9.52
C VAL A 104 -1.64 -2.00 9.67
N MET A 105 -1.79 -1.41 10.85
CA MET A 105 -1.29 -0.05 11.14
C MET A 105 -0.39 -0.07 12.37
N SER A 106 0.73 0.66 12.30
CA SER A 106 1.60 0.91 13.44
C SER A 106 1.33 2.29 14.03
N PHE A 107 1.26 2.39 15.36
CA PHE A 107 1.10 3.66 16.08
C PHE A 107 2.32 3.91 16.96
N VAL A 108 2.87 5.12 16.84
CA VAL A 108 3.99 5.57 17.67
C VAL A 108 3.47 6.09 19.01
N ASN A 109 4.20 5.80 20.09
CA ASN A 109 3.87 6.37 21.40
C ASN A 109 4.02 7.90 21.38
N MET A 110 2.96 8.61 21.77
CA MET A 110 2.90 10.08 21.80
C MET A 110 3.38 10.69 23.12
N VAL A 111 3.44 9.91 24.19
CA VAL A 111 3.70 10.46 25.53
C VAL A 111 5.19 10.54 25.85
N GLU A 112 5.59 11.77 26.17
CA GLU A 112 6.76 12.14 26.97
C GLU A 112 6.29 12.72 28.34
N ARG A 113 5.69 11.89 29.20
CA ARG A 113 5.30 12.28 30.56
C ARG A 113 5.77 11.25 31.57
N ASP A 114 6.93 11.50 32.16
CA ASP A 114 7.29 10.92 33.45
C ASP A 114 6.55 11.72 34.53
N ARG A 115 5.31 11.35 34.87
CA ARG A 115 4.67 11.90 36.09
C ARG A 115 5.33 11.24 37.30
N ALA A 116 6.46 11.80 37.74
CA ALA A 116 7.00 11.51 39.07
C ALA A 116 6.24 12.36 40.10
N LEU A 117 5.00 11.96 40.42
CA LEU A 117 4.26 12.53 41.54
C LEU A 117 4.63 11.76 42.81
N GLY A 118 5.70 12.20 43.47
CA GLY A 118 5.94 11.89 44.88
C GLY A 118 6.52 10.50 45.18
N HIS A 119 7.12 10.39 46.36
CA HIS A 119 7.97 9.27 46.79
C HIS A 119 7.21 8.03 47.29
N GLN A 120 5.91 7.85 46.97
CA GLN A 120 5.07 6.80 47.60
C GLN A 120 3.88 6.27 46.76
N GLU A 121 3.95 6.29 45.42
CA GLU A 121 2.97 5.57 44.57
C GLU A 121 3.65 4.41 43.82
N PRO A 122 2.94 3.30 43.51
CA PRO A 122 3.52 2.18 42.77
C PRO A 122 4.12 2.69 41.45
N HIS A 123 5.26 2.14 41.04
CA HIS A 123 5.89 2.62 39.82
C HIS A 123 5.16 2.07 38.59
N TRP A 124 4.61 2.95 37.76
CA TRP A 124 4.03 2.59 36.47
C TRP A 124 4.57 3.44 35.33
N LYS A 125 4.44 2.91 34.11
CA LYS A 125 4.81 3.61 32.88
C LYS A 125 3.60 3.73 31.98
N GLU A 126 3.33 4.95 31.52
CA GLU A 126 2.15 5.25 30.71
C GLU A 126 2.52 5.54 29.25
N PHE A 127 1.72 5.03 28.32
CA PHE A 127 1.90 5.17 26.89
C PHE A 127 0.58 5.63 26.27
N HIS A 128 0.61 6.60 25.35
CA HIS A 128 -0.60 7.02 24.64
C HIS A 128 -0.44 6.90 23.13
N PHE A 129 -1.53 6.51 22.48
CA PHE A 129 -1.61 6.29 21.05
C PHE A 129 -2.78 7.05 20.45
N ASP A 130 -2.52 7.78 19.37
CA ASP A 130 -3.56 8.43 18.57
C ASP A 130 -4.06 7.46 17.50
N LEU A 131 -5.24 6.90 17.75
CA LEU A 131 -5.91 5.95 16.88
C LEU A 131 -6.92 6.64 15.93
N THR A 132 -6.99 7.97 15.91
CA THR A 132 -7.94 8.74 15.06
C THR A 132 -7.76 8.49 13.57
N GLN A 133 -6.59 8.00 13.15
CA GLN A 133 -6.27 7.66 11.76
C GLN A 133 -6.95 6.36 11.28
N ILE A 134 -7.55 5.55 12.16
CA ILE A 134 -8.22 4.31 11.76
C ILE A 134 -9.48 4.65 10.96
N PRO A 135 -9.61 4.18 9.69
CA PRO A 135 -10.79 4.44 8.87
C PRO A 135 -12.09 3.92 9.50
N ALA A 136 -13.22 4.54 9.14
CA ALA A 136 -14.53 4.00 9.49
C ALA A 136 -14.81 2.72 8.68
N GLY A 137 -15.34 1.67 9.33
CA GLY A 137 -15.65 0.39 8.69
C GLY A 137 -14.53 -0.65 8.75
N GLU A 138 -13.40 -0.35 9.41
CA GLU A 138 -12.39 -1.35 9.76
C GLU A 138 -12.71 -1.93 11.14
N ALA A 139 -12.70 -3.25 11.26
CA ALA A 139 -12.88 -3.96 12.53
C ALA A 139 -11.52 -4.44 13.04
N VAL A 140 -11.22 -4.20 14.31
CA VAL A 140 -9.98 -4.69 14.96
C VAL A 140 -10.09 -6.21 15.08
N THR A 141 -9.09 -6.93 14.57
CA THR A 141 -8.98 -8.38 14.76
C THR A 141 -7.97 -8.72 15.85
N ALA A 142 -6.90 -7.94 15.95
CA ALA A 142 -5.88 -8.09 16.98
C ALA A 142 -5.15 -6.76 17.17
N ALA A 143 -4.62 -6.50 18.36
CA ALA A 143 -3.71 -5.41 18.62
C ALA A 143 -2.64 -5.80 19.63
N GLU A 144 -1.40 -5.42 19.35
CA GLU A 144 -0.24 -5.75 20.17
C GLU A 144 0.50 -4.48 20.55
N PHE A 145 0.85 -4.37 21.84
CA PHE A 145 1.79 -3.39 22.32
C PHE A 145 3.17 -4.03 22.45
N ARG A 146 4.18 -3.43 21.81
CA ARG A 146 5.54 -3.95 21.77
C ARG A 146 6.48 -3.01 22.50
N VAL A 147 7.19 -3.53 23.50
CA VAL A 147 8.18 -2.80 24.29
C VAL A 147 9.47 -3.61 24.37
N TYR A 148 10.62 -2.93 24.18
CA TYR A 148 11.90 -3.59 24.29
C TYR A 148 12.36 -3.66 25.74
N LYS A 149 12.78 -4.85 26.16
CA LYS A 149 13.35 -5.10 27.47
C LYS A 149 14.85 -5.35 27.37
N LEU A 150 15.61 -4.66 28.20
CA LEU A 150 17.01 -4.93 28.52
C LEU A 150 17.12 -5.77 29.81
N PRO A 151 18.28 -6.40 30.06
CA PRO A 151 18.56 -6.98 31.37
C PRO A 151 18.39 -5.91 32.47
N SER A 152 17.77 -6.29 33.58
CA SER A 152 17.50 -5.38 34.70
C SER A 152 18.81 -4.82 35.26
N THR A 153 18.82 -3.52 35.60
CA THR A 153 20.05 -2.87 36.11
C THR A 153 20.40 -3.30 37.53
N ARG A 154 19.39 -3.75 38.29
CA ARG A 154 19.57 -4.38 39.58
C ARG A 154 19.71 -5.90 39.37
N PRO A 155 20.65 -6.57 40.05
CA PRO A 155 20.77 -8.02 40.01
C PRO A 155 19.59 -8.62 40.79
N LEU A 156 18.44 -8.68 40.13
CA LEU A 156 17.31 -9.47 40.58
C LEU A 156 17.51 -10.87 40.03
N ASN A 157 17.84 -11.84 40.88
CA ASN A 157 17.66 -13.26 40.56
C ASN A 157 16.17 -13.65 40.68
N SER A 158 15.27 -12.73 40.30
CA SER A 158 13.84 -12.89 40.45
C SER A 158 13.16 -12.90 39.09
N THR A 159 12.02 -13.56 39.08
CA THR A 159 10.99 -13.42 38.07
C THR A 159 10.30 -12.06 38.25
N LEU A 160 9.94 -11.46 37.13
CA LEU A 160 9.18 -10.20 37.05
C LEU A 160 7.83 -10.51 36.42
N ARG A 161 6.78 -9.96 37.01
CA ARG A 161 5.41 -9.93 36.48
C ARG A 161 5.15 -8.56 35.88
N ILE A 162 4.85 -8.52 34.59
CA ILE A 162 4.56 -7.30 33.84
C ILE A 162 3.07 -7.30 33.52
N SER A 163 2.34 -6.36 34.10
CA SER A 163 0.89 -6.23 33.94
C SER A 163 0.56 -5.01 33.10
N MET A 164 -0.34 -5.17 32.13
CA MET A 164 -0.78 -4.12 31.22
C MET A 164 -2.26 -3.79 31.44
N PHE A 165 -2.57 -2.50 31.48
CA PHE A 165 -3.93 -1.98 31.71
C PHE A 165 -4.27 -0.88 30.72
N GLN A 166 -5.54 -0.80 30.33
CA GLN A 166 -6.13 0.36 29.66
C GLN A 166 -6.56 1.40 30.71
N VAL A 167 -6.27 2.68 30.45
CA VAL A 167 -6.80 3.80 31.22
C VAL A 167 -8.19 4.16 30.67
N VAL A 168 -9.25 3.79 31.40
CA VAL A 168 -10.64 4.01 30.97
C VAL A 168 -11.05 5.46 31.27
N GLN A 169 -10.75 5.92 32.48
CA GLN A 169 -11.08 7.26 32.92
C GLN A 169 -10.01 7.80 33.86
N GLU A 170 -9.39 8.92 33.48
CA GLU A 170 -8.50 9.66 34.36
C GLU A 170 -9.34 10.54 35.30
N HIS A 171 -8.95 10.58 36.58
CA HIS A 171 -9.56 11.42 37.59
C HIS A 171 -8.49 12.34 38.18
N SER A 172 -8.82 13.60 38.44
CA SER A 172 -7.87 14.56 39.04
C SER A 172 -7.66 14.32 40.54
N ASN A 173 -8.63 13.72 41.22
CA ASN A 173 -8.70 13.67 42.69
C ASN A 173 -8.73 12.22 43.24
N ARG A 174 -8.64 11.21 42.38
CA ARG A 174 -8.62 9.77 42.76
C ARG A 174 -7.81 8.98 41.74
N GLU A 175 -7.55 7.71 42.04
CA GLU A 175 -6.93 6.80 41.09
C GLU A 175 -7.74 6.72 39.78
N SER A 176 -7.03 6.50 38.68
CA SER A 176 -7.67 6.34 37.37
C SER A 176 -8.36 4.98 37.30
N ASP A 177 -9.49 4.91 36.59
CA ASP A 177 -10.17 3.64 36.37
C ASP A 177 -9.37 2.83 35.34
N LEU A 178 -8.85 1.68 35.78
CA LEU A 178 -8.02 0.80 34.97
C LEU A 178 -8.79 -0.45 34.55
N PHE A 179 -8.56 -0.91 33.33
CA PHE A 179 -9.07 -2.19 32.83
C PHE A 179 -7.88 -3.10 32.47
N PHE A 180 -7.80 -4.27 33.11
CA PHE A 180 -6.73 -5.24 32.88
C PHE A 180 -6.76 -5.78 31.44
N LEU A 181 -5.59 -5.89 30.81
CA LEU A 181 -5.45 -6.36 29.44
C LEU A 181 -4.63 -7.65 29.36
N ASP A 182 -3.41 -7.63 29.90
CA ASP A 182 -2.47 -8.75 29.75
C ASP A 182 -1.46 -8.82 30.92
N LEU A 183 -0.90 -10.00 31.15
CA LEU A 183 0.12 -10.29 32.16
C LEU A 183 1.18 -11.22 31.58
N GLN A 184 2.44 -10.82 31.65
CA GLN A 184 3.58 -11.67 31.28
C GLN A 184 4.55 -11.86 32.44
N THR A 185 5.12 -13.07 32.53
CA THR A 185 6.14 -13.41 33.52
C THR A 185 7.43 -13.79 32.81
N LEU A 186 8.54 -13.17 33.22
CA LEU A 186 9.85 -13.36 32.60
C LEU A 186 10.96 -13.18 33.64
N ARG A 187 12.19 -13.56 33.31
CA ARG A 187 13.32 -13.37 34.21
C ARG A 187 13.84 -11.94 34.09
N ALA A 188 14.31 -11.40 35.21
CA ALA A 188 14.88 -10.06 35.23
C ALA A 188 16.05 -9.87 34.25
N GLY A 189 16.82 -10.93 33.97
CA GLY A 189 17.95 -10.94 33.05
C GLY A 189 17.60 -11.13 31.57
N ASP A 190 16.34 -11.39 31.22
CA ASP A 190 15.94 -11.58 29.83
C ASP A 190 16.03 -10.27 29.03
N GLU A 191 16.44 -10.36 27.78
CA GLU A 191 16.50 -9.27 26.80
C GLU A 191 15.67 -9.61 25.57
N GLY A 192 14.93 -8.63 25.03
CA GLY A 192 14.19 -8.80 23.78
C GLY A 192 12.91 -7.97 23.71
N TRP A 193 12.16 -8.18 22.63
CA TRP A 193 10.84 -7.59 22.48
C TRP A 193 9.81 -8.35 23.31
N LEU A 194 9.10 -7.63 24.17
CA LEU A 194 7.89 -8.10 24.84
C LEU A 194 6.68 -7.68 24.02
N VAL A 195 5.71 -8.59 23.90
CA VAL A 195 4.50 -8.40 23.07
C VAL A 195 3.28 -8.61 23.95
N LEU A 196 2.61 -7.53 24.34
CA LEU A 196 1.43 -7.56 25.22
C LEU A 196 0.15 -7.42 24.40
N ASP A 197 -0.85 -8.24 24.67
CA ASP A 197 -2.15 -8.17 23.98
C ASP A 197 -2.94 -6.94 24.47
N VAL A 198 -3.30 -6.06 23.53
CA VAL A 198 -4.10 -4.84 23.77
C VAL A 198 -5.31 -4.76 22.85
N THR A 199 -5.75 -5.91 22.32
CA THR A 199 -6.87 -6.04 21.38
C THR A 199 -8.15 -5.47 21.99
N ALA A 200 -8.49 -5.86 23.22
CA ALA A 200 -9.68 -5.39 23.92
C ALA A 200 -9.68 -3.87 24.16
N ALA A 201 -8.50 -3.27 24.33
CA ALA A 201 -8.36 -1.83 24.52
C ALA A 201 -8.62 -1.07 23.21
N SER A 202 -8.07 -1.59 22.11
CA SER A 202 -8.20 -1.03 20.76
C SER A 202 -9.63 -1.14 20.23
N ASP A 203 -10.30 -2.26 20.45
CA ASP A 203 -11.71 -2.46 20.06
C ASP A 203 -12.65 -1.50 20.82
N ARG A 204 -12.47 -1.39 22.14
CA ARG A 204 -13.25 -0.45 22.97
C ARG A 204 -13.02 1.00 22.58
N TRP A 205 -11.79 1.35 22.21
CA TRP A 205 -11.46 2.70 21.74
C TRP A 205 -12.22 3.05 20.47
N LEU A 206 -12.40 2.11 19.53
CA LEU A 206 -13.15 2.35 18.30
C LEU A 206 -14.62 2.72 18.54
N LEU A 207 -15.21 2.25 19.64
CA LEU A 207 -16.57 2.63 20.05
C LEU A 207 -16.65 4.08 20.54
N ASN A 208 -15.55 4.63 21.07
CA ASN A 208 -15.48 5.95 21.69
C ASN A 208 -14.23 6.74 21.21
N ARG A 209 -14.25 7.18 19.95
CA ARG A 209 -13.12 7.85 19.25
C ARG A 209 -12.73 9.25 19.77
N ASN A 210 -13.13 9.62 20.99
CA ASN A 210 -13.09 10.99 21.48
C ASN A 210 -11.86 11.29 22.37
N LYS A 211 -11.05 10.28 22.65
CA LYS A 211 -9.84 10.38 23.50
C LYS A 211 -8.70 9.63 22.82
N ASP A 212 -7.47 9.83 23.25
CA ASP A 212 -6.35 8.96 22.94
C ASP A 212 -6.42 7.64 23.73
N LEU A 213 -5.80 6.59 23.21
CA LEU A 213 -5.72 5.31 23.93
C LEU A 213 -4.56 5.39 24.92
N GLY A 214 -4.85 5.44 26.22
CA GLY A 214 -3.88 5.35 27.30
C GLY A 214 -3.67 3.92 27.79
N LEU A 215 -2.41 3.50 27.89
CA LEU A 215 -1.97 2.20 28.40
C LEU A 215 -1.02 2.39 29.58
N ARG A 216 -1.22 1.65 30.67
CA ARG A 216 -0.33 1.65 31.84
C ARG A 216 0.28 0.28 32.07
N LEU A 217 1.59 0.30 32.27
CA LEU A 217 2.41 -0.88 32.53
C LEU A 217 2.94 -0.84 33.96
N TYR A 218 2.73 -1.93 34.69
CA TYR A 218 3.24 -2.16 36.03
C TYR A 218 4.25 -3.31 36.01
N VAL A 219 5.26 -3.24 36.88
CA VAL A 219 6.21 -4.33 37.09
C VAL A 219 6.24 -4.69 38.56
N GLU A 220 6.12 -5.97 38.85
CA GLU A 220 6.16 -6.52 40.21
C GLU A 220 7.12 -7.70 40.26
N THR A 221 7.75 -7.94 41.41
CA THR A 221 8.44 -9.21 41.67
C THR A 221 7.43 -10.32 41.98
N GLU A 222 7.88 -11.58 42.00
CA GLU A 222 7.05 -12.70 42.45
C GLU A 222 6.50 -12.53 43.86
N ASP A 223 7.25 -11.83 44.72
CA ASP A 223 6.88 -11.50 46.09
C ASP A 223 5.88 -10.33 46.20
N GLY A 224 5.43 -9.76 45.07
CA GLY A 224 4.47 -8.66 45.02
C GLY A 224 5.06 -7.26 45.25
N HIS A 225 6.39 -7.11 45.20
CA HIS A 225 7.02 -5.79 45.34
C HIS A 225 6.99 -5.03 44.01
N SER A 226 6.45 -3.82 44.02
CA SER A 226 6.47 -2.93 42.84
C SER A 226 7.90 -2.52 42.49
N VAL A 227 8.24 -2.64 41.21
CA VAL A 227 9.55 -2.30 40.64
C VAL A 227 9.37 -1.20 39.60
N ASP A 228 10.28 -0.22 39.60
CA ASP A 228 10.32 0.78 38.55
C ASP A 228 10.52 0.13 37.16
N PRO A 229 9.61 0.35 36.19
CA PRO A 229 9.72 -0.25 34.86
C PRO A 229 11.04 0.08 34.15
N GLY A 230 11.60 1.28 34.36
CA GLY A 230 12.90 1.66 33.80
C GLY A 230 14.06 0.86 34.40
N LEU A 231 14.08 0.67 35.72
CA LEU A 231 15.05 -0.18 36.42
C LEU A 231 14.91 -1.67 36.07
N ALA A 232 13.69 -2.12 35.79
CA ALA A 232 13.40 -3.45 35.24
C ALA A 232 13.85 -3.62 33.78
N GLY A 233 14.44 -2.58 33.17
CA GLY A 233 14.99 -2.61 31.82
C GLY A 233 13.97 -2.33 30.71
N LEU A 234 12.75 -1.90 31.04
CA LEU A 234 11.72 -1.60 30.03
C LEU A 234 11.93 -0.23 29.41
N LEU A 235 12.23 -0.23 28.12
CA LEU A 235 12.51 0.97 27.37
C LEU A 235 11.26 1.85 27.17
N GLY A 236 11.51 3.14 26.96
CA GLY A 236 10.46 4.15 26.75
C GLY A 236 10.80 5.01 25.55
N GLN A 237 10.25 6.22 25.50
CA GLN A 237 10.47 7.12 24.37
C GLN A 237 11.91 7.63 24.26
N ARG A 238 12.65 7.74 25.37
CA ARG A 238 14.07 8.15 25.37
C ARG A 238 15.04 7.09 24.83
N ALA A 239 14.55 5.90 24.52
CA ALA A 239 15.35 4.84 23.92
C ALA A 239 15.78 5.20 22.49
N PRO A 240 16.83 4.54 21.94
CA PRO A 240 17.14 4.61 20.53
C PRO A 240 15.91 4.32 19.67
N ARG A 241 15.73 5.04 18.55
CA ARG A 241 14.52 4.95 17.71
C ARG A 241 14.17 3.52 17.28
N SER A 242 15.17 2.67 17.08
CA SER A 242 15.01 1.25 16.72
C SER A 242 14.48 0.36 17.85
N ARG A 243 14.42 0.85 19.09
CA ARG A 243 13.94 0.11 20.29
C ARG A 243 12.86 0.85 21.07
N GLN A 244 12.29 1.91 20.49
CA GLN A 244 11.17 2.63 21.11
C GLN A 244 9.90 1.77 21.08
N PRO A 245 9.04 1.88 22.11
CA PRO A 245 7.79 1.15 22.15
C PRO A 245 6.81 1.67 21.10
N PHE A 246 6.01 0.76 20.56
CA PHE A 246 4.99 1.06 19.57
C PHE A 246 3.83 0.07 19.70
N MET A 247 2.70 0.43 19.12
CA MET A 247 1.54 -0.45 19.01
C MET A 247 1.35 -0.85 17.56
N VAL A 248 0.93 -2.09 17.31
CA VAL A 248 0.48 -2.54 16.00
C VAL A 248 -0.95 -3.05 16.12
N THR A 249 -1.78 -2.74 15.13
CA THR A 249 -3.16 -3.18 15.09
C THR A 249 -3.46 -3.81 13.73
N PHE A 250 -4.09 -4.97 13.79
CA PHE A 250 -4.55 -5.75 12.66
C PHE A 250 -6.05 -5.52 12.49
N PHE A 251 -6.44 -5.26 11.26
CA PHE A 251 -7.80 -4.95 10.89
C PHE A 251 -8.27 -5.86 9.77
N ARG A 252 -9.57 -6.11 9.80
CA ARG A 252 -10.31 -6.68 8.69
C ARG A 252 -11.33 -5.67 8.22
N ALA A 253 -11.38 -5.47 6.91
CA ALA A 253 -12.44 -4.67 6.30
C ALA A 253 -13.78 -5.30 6.66
N SER A 254 -14.67 -4.54 7.31
CA SER A 254 -16.06 -4.96 7.39
C SER A 254 -16.55 -5.20 5.95
N PRO A 255 -17.35 -6.26 5.70
CA PRO A 255 -17.90 -6.53 4.38
C PRO A 255 -18.94 -5.45 4.03
N SER A 256 -18.48 -4.23 3.75
CA SER A 256 -19.26 -3.26 3.01
C SER A 256 -19.26 -3.69 1.54
N PRO A 257 -20.39 -3.54 0.81
CA PRO A 257 -20.52 -4.10 -0.51
C PRO A 257 -19.44 -3.50 -1.41
N VAL A 258 -18.65 -4.38 -2.04
CA VAL A 258 -17.73 -4.04 -3.13
C VAL A 258 -18.46 -3.05 -4.04
N ARG A 259 -18.04 -1.79 -4.04
CA ARG A 259 -18.59 -0.81 -4.98
C ARG A 259 -18.37 -1.38 -6.37
N ALA A 260 -19.47 -1.71 -7.05
CA ALA A 260 -19.41 -2.11 -8.44
C ALA A 260 -18.58 -1.07 -9.21
N PRO A 261 -17.67 -1.48 -10.10
CA PRO A 261 -16.92 -0.54 -10.92
C PRO A 261 -17.93 0.36 -11.63
N ARG A 262 -17.82 1.67 -11.42
CA ARG A 262 -18.66 2.63 -12.13
C ARG A 262 -18.31 2.51 -13.60
N ALA A 263 -19.29 2.11 -14.42
CA ALA A 263 -19.15 2.16 -15.87
C ALA A 263 -18.70 3.56 -16.29
N VAL A 264 -17.53 3.66 -16.91
CA VAL A 264 -17.04 4.90 -17.50
C VAL A 264 -18.08 5.34 -18.53
N ARG A 265 -18.65 6.54 -18.34
CA ARG A 265 -19.60 7.10 -19.31
C ARG A 265 -18.90 7.24 -20.66
N PRO A 266 -19.43 6.68 -21.76
CA PRO A 266 -18.77 6.77 -23.05
C PRO A 266 -18.69 8.24 -23.47
N LEU A 267 -17.48 8.72 -23.76
CA LEU A 267 -17.28 10.01 -24.41
C LEU A 267 -18.03 9.98 -25.75
N LYS A 268 -18.91 10.97 -25.98
CA LYS A 268 -19.62 11.17 -27.24
C LYS A 268 -18.63 11.24 -28.40
N ARG A 269 -18.57 10.18 -29.21
CA ARG A 269 -17.90 10.15 -30.51
C ARG A 269 -18.43 11.29 -31.39
N ARG A 270 -17.59 12.26 -31.74
CA ARG A 270 -17.87 13.21 -32.82
C ARG A 270 -17.79 12.46 -34.16
N GLN A 271 -18.82 12.61 -34.99
CA GLN A 271 -18.85 12.01 -36.32
C GLN A 271 -17.84 12.71 -37.25
N PRO A 272 -17.08 11.97 -38.08
CA PRO A 272 -16.30 12.57 -39.14
C PRO A 272 -17.20 12.97 -40.32
N LYS A 273 -16.95 14.18 -40.85
CA LYS A 273 -17.60 14.76 -42.03
C LYS A 273 -17.29 13.93 -43.28
N LYS A 274 -18.33 13.65 -44.09
CA LYS A 274 -18.24 13.08 -45.44
C LYS A 274 -17.61 14.08 -46.41
N THR A 275 -16.56 13.68 -47.11
CA THR A 275 -16.16 14.26 -48.40
C THR A 275 -16.42 13.22 -49.48
N ASN A 276 -17.14 13.64 -50.51
CA ASN A 276 -17.56 12.83 -51.65
C ASN A 276 -16.38 12.63 -52.60
N GLU A 277 -15.96 11.39 -52.84
CA GLU A 277 -15.39 10.98 -54.13
C GLU A 277 -15.96 9.63 -54.56
N LEU A 278 -16.24 9.54 -55.86
CA LEU A 278 -16.94 8.44 -56.55
C LEU A 278 -16.08 7.17 -56.61
N PRO A 279 -16.64 5.95 -56.56
CA PRO A 279 -15.93 4.75 -56.95
C PRO A 279 -16.32 4.30 -58.37
N HIS A 280 -15.31 3.95 -59.18
CA HIS A 280 -15.51 3.22 -60.44
C HIS A 280 -15.15 1.74 -60.27
N ALA A 281 -16.13 0.91 -60.59
CA ALA A 281 -16.13 -0.42 -61.21
C ALA A 281 -15.10 -1.52 -60.81
N ASN A 282 -15.70 -2.61 -60.31
CA ASN A 282 -15.48 -4.02 -60.67
C ASN A 282 -14.22 -4.74 -60.14
N LYS A 283 -14.42 -5.60 -59.14
CA LYS A 283 -13.86 -6.96 -59.06
C LYS A 283 -14.71 -7.79 -58.08
N LEU A 284 -15.17 -8.97 -58.52
CA LEU A 284 -15.80 -9.96 -57.66
C LEU A 284 -14.79 -10.47 -56.63
N PRO A 285 -15.17 -10.76 -55.36
CA PRO A 285 -14.30 -11.47 -54.45
C PRO A 285 -14.36 -12.96 -54.75
N GLY A 286 -13.26 -13.48 -55.29
CA GLY A 286 -12.96 -14.90 -55.29
C GLY A 286 -12.83 -15.40 -53.85
N ILE A 287 -13.47 -16.52 -53.60
CA ILE A 287 -13.31 -17.37 -52.44
C ILE A 287 -11.85 -17.89 -52.42
N PHE A 288 -11.21 -17.84 -51.24
CA PHE A 288 -9.81 -18.14 -50.92
C PHE A 288 -8.79 -17.01 -51.16
N ASP A 289 -8.61 -16.15 -50.14
CA ASP A 289 -7.37 -15.39 -49.94
C ASP A 289 -6.61 -15.98 -48.74
N ASP A 290 -5.66 -16.87 -49.06
CA ASP A 290 -4.49 -17.18 -48.24
C ASP A 290 -3.58 -15.95 -48.25
N ALA A 291 -3.81 -15.01 -47.32
CA ALA A 291 -2.93 -13.89 -47.07
C ALA A 291 -2.16 -14.10 -45.76
N HIS A 292 -1.01 -14.78 -45.88
CA HIS A 292 0.06 -14.71 -44.90
C HIS A 292 0.66 -13.30 -44.88
N GLY A 293 0.03 -12.41 -44.11
CA GLY A 293 0.62 -11.16 -43.62
C GLY A 293 0.66 -11.21 -42.09
N SER A 294 1.84 -11.45 -41.53
CA SER A 294 2.09 -11.66 -40.10
C SER A 294 2.01 -10.39 -39.24
N HIS A 295 0.91 -9.64 -39.34
CA HIS A 295 0.41 -8.86 -38.22
C HIS A 295 -0.78 -9.60 -37.63
N GLY A 296 -0.51 -10.76 -37.03
CA GLY A 296 -1.51 -11.63 -36.43
C GLY A 296 -2.37 -10.85 -35.44
N ARG A 297 -3.68 -10.76 -35.72
CA ARG A 297 -4.68 -10.31 -34.75
C ARG A 297 -4.46 -11.11 -33.48
N GLN A 298 -3.91 -10.46 -32.45
CA GLN A 298 -3.53 -11.17 -31.24
C GLN A 298 -4.81 -11.62 -30.54
N VAL A 299 -4.93 -12.93 -30.36
CA VAL A 299 -5.98 -13.57 -29.57
C VAL A 299 -5.98 -13.01 -28.15
N CYS A 300 -7.16 -12.91 -27.53
CA CYS A 300 -7.30 -12.50 -26.13
C CYS A 300 -6.30 -13.20 -25.22
N ARG A 301 -5.35 -12.43 -24.67
CA ARG A 301 -4.31 -12.94 -23.77
C ARG A 301 -3.90 -11.91 -22.73
N ARG A 302 -3.12 -12.38 -21.76
CA ARG A 302 -2.49 -11.55 -20.74
C ARG A 302 -1.22 -10.94 -21.28
N HIS A 303 -1.06 -9.63 -21.07
CA HIS A 303 0.10 -8.84 -21.48
C HIS A 303 0.81 -8.26 -20.27
N GLU A 304 2.10 -7.98 -20.43
CA GLU A 304 2.95 -7.42 -19.39
C GLU A 304 2.64 -5.95 -19.15
N LEU A 305 2.46 -5.60 -17.88
CA LEU A 305 2.35 -4.21 -17.42
C LEU A 305 2.99 -4.14 -16.05
N TYR A 306 4.01 -3.31 -15.93
CA TYR A 306 4.67 -2.99 -14.67
C TYR A 306 4.24 -1.61 -14.21
N VAL A 307 3.73 -1.52 -12.99
CA VAL A 307 3.38 -0.25 -12.35
C VAL A 307 4.54 0.15 -11.44
N SER A 308 5.31 1.14 -11.87
CA SER A 308 6.41 1.72 -11.11
C SER A 308 5.88 2.84 -10.21
N PHE A 309 6.12 2.76 -8.90
CA PHE A 309 5.80 3.87 -7.99
C PHE A 309 6.78 5.03 -8.12
N GLN A 310 7.93 4.81 -8.76
CA GLN A 310 8.83 5.89 -9.16
C GLN A 310 8.18 6.79 -10.21
N ASP A 311 7.58 6.20 -11.24
CA ASP A 311 6.97 6.92 -12.35
C ASP A 311 5.73 7.71 -11.90
N LEU A 312 5.06 7.21 -10.86
CA LEU A 312 3.94 7.89 -10.20
C LEU A 312 4.38 8.99 -9.22
N GLY A 313 5.68 9.06 -8.88
CA GLY A 313 6.24 10.00 -7.92
C GLY A 313 5.84 9.69 -6.47
N TRP A 314 5.72 8.41 -6.12
CA TRP A 314 5.19 7.97 -4.81
C TRP A 314 6.24 7.40 -3.86
N LEU A 315 7.50 7.29 -4.29
CA LEU A 315 8.60 6.76 -3.47
C LEU A 315 8.89 7.59 -2.20
N ASP A 316 8.39 8.82 -2.13
CA ASP A 316 8.53 9.65 -0.93
C ASP A 316 7.78 9.09 0.27
N TRP A 317 6.70 8.33 0.03
CA TRP A 317 5.78 7.85 1.07
C TRP A 317 5.46 6.35 0.97
N VAL A 318 5.62 5.72 -0.20
CA VAL A 318 5.58 4.25 -0.34
C VAL A 318 6.94 3.67 0.05
N ILE A 319 6.93 2.71 0.96
CA ILE A 319 8.12 2.03 1.47
C ILE A 319 8.41 0.77 0.63
N ALA A 320 7.38 -0.04 0.36
CA ALA A 320 7.49 -1.25 -0.44
C ALA A 320 6.14 -1.67 -1.07
N PRO A 321 6.14 -2.37 -2.22
CA PRO A 321 7.28 -2.57 -3.12
C PRO A 321 7.66 -1.26 -3.82
N GLN A 322 8.69 -1.27 -4.68
CA GLN A 322 9.01 -0.13 -5.57
C GLN A 322 8.09 -0.06 -6.80
N GLY A 323 7.42 -1.17 -7.09
CA GLY A 323 6.45 -1.35 -8.15
C GLY A 323 6.03 -2.81 -8.23
N TYR A 324 5.02 -3.11 -9.04
CA TYR A 324 4.51 -4.47 -9.18
C TYR A 324 4.02 -4.75 -10.60
N SER A 325 4.06 -6.03 -10.99
CA SER A 325 3.54 -6.49 -12.28
C SER A 325 2.03 -6.65 -12.20
N ALA A 326 1.30 -5.64 -12.66
CA ALA A 326 -0.17 -5.65 -12.69
C ALA A 326 -0.73 -6.55 -13.79
N TYR A 327 -0.06 -6.57 -14.95
CA TYR A 327 -0.54 -7.16 -16.20
C TYR A 327 -1.89 -6.58 -16.67
N TYR A 328 -2.26 -6.86 -17.92
CA TYR A 328 -3.58 -6.48 -18.45
C TYR A 328 -4.05 -7.47 -19.52
N CYS A 329 -5.33 -7.42 -19.86
CA CYS A 329 -5.93 -8.27 -20.90
C CYS A 329 -6.15 -7.46 -22.18
N GLU A 330 -5.66 -7.98 -23.29
CA GLU A 330 -5.86 -7.40 -24.61
C GLU A 330 -5.88 -8.51 -25.68
N GLY A 331 -6.69 -8.31 -26.71
CA GLY A 331 -6.77 -9.16 -27.89
C GLY A 331 -8.19 -9.31 -28.40
N GLU A 332 -8.34 -9.96 -29.55
CA GLU A 332 -9.63 -10.21 -30.16
C GLU A 332 -10.29 -11.49 -29.64
N CYS A 333 -11.61 -11.39 -29.40
CA CYS A 333 -12.51 -12.51 -29.12
C CYS A 333 -13.39 -12.75 -30.35
N SER A 334 -12.85 -13.44 -31.36
CA SER A 334 -13.56 -13.80 -32.58
C SER A 334 -13.84 -15.29 -32.63
N PHE A 335 -15.02 -15.68 -33.10
CA PHE A 335 -15.36 -17.08 -33.30
C PHE A 335 -14.47 -17.71 -34.40
N PRO A 336 -14.02 -18.97 -34.25
CA PRO A 336 -14.22 -19.86 -33.10
C PRO A 336 -13.38 -19.41 -31.89
N LEU A 337 -14.03 -19.31 -30.73
CA LEU A 337 -13.33 -19.02 -29.48
C LEU A 337 -12.58 -20.29 -29.08
N ASP A 338 -11.26 -20.24 -29.14
CA ASP A 338 -10.41 -21.37 -28.76
C ASP A 338 -10.54 -21.67 -27.27
N SER A 339 -10.32 -22.92 -26.90
CA SER A 339 -10.30 -23.41 -25.51
C SER A 339 -9.40 -22.58 -24.58
N CYS A 340 -8.31 -22.03 -25.12
CA CYS A 340 -7.38 -21.14 -24.42
C CYS A 340 -7.98 -19.78 -23.99
N MET A 341 -9.13 -19.37 -24.56
CA MET A 341 -9.75 -18.05 -24.33
C MET A 341 -10.74 -18.02 -23.15
N ASN A 342 -10.87 -19.11 -22.38
CA ASN A 342 -11.74 -19.22 -21.18
C ASN A 342 -13.12 -18.56 -21.38
N ALA A 343 -13.75 -18.82 -22.52
CA ALA A 343 -14.97 -18.15 -22.93
C ALA A 343 -16.20 -18.69 -22.18
N THR A 344 -17.09 -17.79 -21.76
CA THR A 344 -18.39 -18.21 -21.22
C THR A 344 -19.34 -18.64 -22.34
N ASN A 345 -20.35 -19.47 -22.03
CA ASN A 345 -21.41 -19.81 -22.98
C ASN A 345 -22.10 -18.55 -23.55
N HIS A 346 -22.25 -17.49 -22.72
CA HIS A 346 -22.78 -16.21 -23.16
C HIS A 346 -21.86 -15.55 -24.20
N ALA A 347 -20.54 -15.52 -23.97
CA ALA A 347 -19.58 -14.97 -24.92
C ALA A 347 -19.52 -15.75 -26.24
N ILE A 348 -19.64 -17.08 -26.19
CA ILE A 348 -19.74 -17.94 -27.38
C ILE A 348 -21.00 -17.58 -28.19
N LEU A 349 -22.17 -17.54 -27.54
CA LEU A 349 -23.43 -17.17 -28.19
C LEU A 349 -23.38 -15.76 -28.77
N GLN A 350 -22.86 -14.79 -28.01
CA GLN A 350 -22.69 -13.41 -28.47
C GLN A 350 -21.78 -13.33 -29.69
N SER A 351 -20.70 -14.12 -29.72
CA SER A 351 -19.77 -14.16 -30.86
C SER A 351 -20.42 -14.76 -32.10
N LEU A 352 -21.24 -15.81 -31.95
CA LEU A 352 -22.04 -16.39 -33.03
C LEU A 352 -23.09 -15.40 -33.56
N VAL A 353 -23.83 -14.72 -32.68
CA VAL A 353 -24.84 -13.73 -33.10
C VAL A 353 -24.18 -12.51 -33.73
N HIS A 354 -23.00 -12.09 -33.25
CA HIS A 354 -22.21 -11.02 -33.86
C HIS A 354 -21.80 -11.36 -35.31
N LEU A 355 -21.47 -12.62 -35.62
CA LEU A 355 -21.21 -13.04 -37.01
C LEU A 355 -22.45 -12.88 -37.90
N MET A 356 -23.65 -13.06 -37.35
CA MET A 356 -24.91 -12.92 -38.10
C MET A 356 -25.39 -11.47 -38.20
N LYS A 357 -25.19 -10.66 -37.15
CA LYS A 357 -25.70 -9.29 -37.02
C LYS A 357 -24.66 -8.38 -36.34
N PRO A 358 -23.57 -8.02 -37.04
CA PRO A 358 -22.46 -7.27 -36.44
C PRO A 358 -22.86 -5.85 -36.01
N ASP A 359 -23.85 -5.25 -36.66
CA ASP A 359 -24.34 -3.90 -36.33
C ASP A 359 -25.25 -3.86 -35.11
N ALA A 360 -25.83 -5.01 -34.71
CA ALA A 360 -26.78 -5.09 -33.61
C ALA A 360 -26.17 -5.63 -32.31
N VAL A 361 -25.14 -6.49 -32.43
CA VAL A 361 -24.50 -7.15 -31.29
C VAL A 361 -23.00 -6.87 -31.34
N PRO A 362 -22.34 -6.39 -30.28
CA PRO A 362 -20.89 -6.20 -30.28
C PRO A 362 -20.13 -7.52 -30.11
N LYS A 363 -18.83 -7.52 -30.46
CA LYS A 363 -17.93 -8.64 -30.12
C LYS A 363 -17.83 -8.83 -28.60
N ALA A 364 -17.57 -10.05 -28.15
CA ALA A 364 -17.18 -10.32 -26.77
C ALA A 364 -15.90 -9.55 -26.39
N CYS A 365 -15.74 -9.19 -25.12
CA CYS A 365 -14.59 -8.40 -24.67
C CYS A 365 -13.53 -9.31 -24.03
N CYS A 366 -12.25 -8.99 -24.27
CA CYS A 366 -11.14 -9.62 -23.56
C CYS A 366 -10.99 -8.97 -22.18
N ALA A 367 -11.23 -9.72 -21.11
CA ALA A 367 -11.24 -9.21 -19.75
C ALA A 367 -10.56 -10.17 -18.75
N PRO A 368 -10.11 -9.68 -17.58
CA PRO A 368 -9.55 -10.52 -16.53
C PRO A 368 -10.58 -11.53 -15.99
N THR A 369 -10.23 -12.81 -15.99
CA THR A 369 -11.03 -13.91 -15.40
C THR A 369 -10.59 -14.23 -13.98
N LYS A 370 -9.29 -14.12 -13.71
CA LYS A 370 -8.70 -14.35 -12.39
C LYS A 370 -7.81 -13.17 -12.04
N LEU A 371 -8.09 -12.57 -10.89
CA LEU A 371 -7.29 -11.51 -10.31
C LEU A 371 -6.72 -11.97 -8.96
N SER A 372 -5.60 -11.38 -8.57
CA SER A 372 -4.94 -11.62 -7.29
C SER A 372 -4.64 -10.31 -6.58
N ALA A 373 -4.34 -10.43 -5.28
CA ALA A 373 -4.04 -9.28 -4.44
C ALA A 373 -2.55 -8.90 -4.51
N THR A 374 -2.25 -7.65 -4.16
CA THR A 374 -0.90 -7.16 -3.88
C THR A 374 -0.92 -6.36 -2.58
N SER A 375 0.17 -6.36 -1.82
CA SER A 375 0.29 -5.61 -0.57
C SER A 375 1.18 -4.40 -0.76
N VAL A 376 0.80 -3.27 -0.17
CA VAL A 376 1.58 -2.02 -0.23
C VAL A 376 1.82 -1.52 1.19
N LEU A 377 3.08 -1.20 1.47
CA LEU A 377 3.58 -0.65 2.72
C LEU A 377 3.90 0.84 2.52
N TYR A 378 3.29 1.74 3.28
CA TYR A 378 3.41 3.18 3.09
C TYR A 378 3.22 3.99 4.37
N TYR A 379 3.64 5.26 4.37
CA TYR A 379 3.39 6.21 5.44
C TYR A 379 2.06 6.96 5.24
N ASP A 380 1.32 7.17 6.31
CA ASP A 380 0.15 8.05 6.32
C ASP A 380 0.53 9.53 6.55
N SER A 381 -0.48 10.39 6.67
CA SER A 381 -0.29 11.81 6.99
C SER A 381 0.28 12.10 8.39
N SER A 382 0.18 11.14 9.31
CA SER A 382 0.60 11.22 10.70
C SER A 382 1.92 10.48 10.96
N ASN A 383 2.61 10.04 9.90
CA ASN A 383 3.82 9.21 9.94
C ASN A 383 3.65 7.82 10.58
N ASN A 384 2.42 7.32 10.66
CA ASN A 384 2.18 5.92 10.93
C ASN A 384 2.54 5.10 9.69
N VAL A 385 3.06 3.89 9.90
CA VAL A 385 3.30 2.94 8.82
C VAL A 385 2.06 2.07 8.66
N ILE A 386 1.57 2.01 7.43
CA ILE A 386 0.37 1.27 7.04
C ILE A 386 0.78 0.19 6.04
N LEU A 387 0.29 -1.01 6.28
CA LEU A 387 0.43 -2.14 5.40
C LEU A 387 -0.95 -2.60 4.98
N ARG A 388 -1.25 -2.50 3.68
CA ARG A 388 -2.59 -2.73 3.16
C ARG A 388 -2.58 -3.75 2.03
N LYS A 389 -3.52 -4.70 2.07
CA LYS A 389 -3.73 -5.70 1.04
C LYS A 389 -4.79 -5.23 0.04
N HIS A 390 -4.40 -5.00 -1.19
CA HIS A 390 -5.27 -4.57 -2.28
C HIS A 390 -5.66 -5.77 -3.12
N ARG A 391 -6.93 -6.19 -3.01
CA ARG A 391 -7.48 -7.27 -3.83
C ARG A 391 -7.71 -6.79 -5.26
N ASN A 392 -7.72 -7.73 -6.20
CA ASN A 392 -8.07 -7.49 -7.60
C ASN A 392 -7.12 -6.54 -8.37
N MET A 393 -5.84 -6.50 -8.00
CA MET A 393 -4.86 -5.58 -8.59
C MET A 393 -3.94 -6.23 -9.63
N VAL A 394 -3.79 -7.55 -9.60
CA VAL A 394 -2.87 -8.29 -10.49
C VAL A 394 -3.65 -9.31 -11.31
N VAL A 395 -3.62 -9.16 -12.63
CA VAL A 395 -4.24 -10.10 -13.58
C VAL A 395 -3.44 -11.40 -13.63
N LYS A 396 -4.12 -12.52 -13.32
CA LYS A 396 -3.54 -13.87 -13.42
C LYS A 396 -4.00 -14.60 -14.68
N ALA A 397 -5.24 -14.37 -15.12
CA ALA A 397 -5.79 -14.96 -16.34
C ALA A 397 -6.74 -14.00 -17.05
N CYS A 398 -6.84 -14.16 -18.37
CA CYS A 398 -7.77 -13.44 -19.24
C CYS A 398 -8.77 -14.41 -19.87
N GLY A 399 -9.89 -13.88 -20.33
CA GLY A 399 -10.87 -14.63 -21.11
C GLY A 399 -11.86 -13.74 -21.83
N CYS A 400 -12.71 -14.37 -22.65
CA CYS A 400 -13.75 -13.70 -23.44
C CYS A 400 -15.11 -13.74 -22.73
N HIS A 401 -15.69 -12.56 -22.49
CA HIS A 401 -16.95 -12.38 -21.75
C HIS A 401 -17.99 -11.58 -22.50
#